data_AF-A0A7Y0AJ13-F1
#
_entry.id   AF-A0A7Y0AJ13-F1
#
_cell.length_a   1.000
_cell.length_b   1.000
_cell.length_c   1.000
_cell.angle_alpha   90.00
_cell.angle_beta   90.00
_cell.angle_gamma   90.00
#
_symmetry.space_group_name_H-M   'P 1'
#
loop_
_entity.id
_entity.type
_entity.pdbx_description
1 polymer ?
#
loop_
_entity_poly.entity_id
_entity_poly.type
_entity_poly.pdbx_seq_one_letter_code
_entity_poly.pdbx_strand_id
1 'polypeptide(L)'
;MFSPTALLLPYAQATATQQAQALHYLQARLQRHFPTLPERLFVRTLAECRPTLLLTGTQVSFTHLELTQLVQYLGNAPELPVLDPPLYGWSALQLAQYILHTNELVVSALTELAGTLNIRCGPHLGALLRRLARPYPLAEQVVQAQLWGLPSSPRLPPGIPGGGPAPGSLVVEYLLQQLIS
;
A
#
# COMPACT_ATOMS: atom_id res chain seq x y z
N MET A 1 32.75 0.00 -15.39
CA MET A 1 31.51 -0.78 -15.56
C MET A 1 30.36 0.22 -15.49
N PHE A 2 29.65 0.47 -16.59
CA PHE A 2 28.49 1.36 -16.58
C PHE A 2 27.30 0.57 -16.03
N SER A 3 26.80 0.94 -14.85
CA SER A 3 25.51 0.45 -14.38
C SER A 3 24.43 1.06 -15.28
N PRO A 4 23.56 0.26 -15.93
CA PRO A 4 22.49 0.81 -16.74
C PRO A 4 21.56 1.65 -15.85
N THR A 5 21.32 2.91 -16.25
CA THR A 5 20.39 3.81 -15.56
C THR A 5 18.98 3.25 -15.67
N ALA A 6 18.31 3.11 -14.53
CA ALA A 6 16.92 2.68 -14.49
C ALA A 6 16.00 3.88 -14.76
N LEU A 7 15.04 3.73 -15.67
CA LEU A 7 14.08 4.76 -16.05
C LEU A 7 12.65 4.26 -15.82
N LEU A 8 11.82 5.11 -15.22
CA LEU A 8 10.39 4.83 -15.03
C LEU A 8 9.61 5.33 -16.24
N LEU A 9 8.78 4.47 -16.82
CA LEU A 9 7.95 4.76 -17.99
C LEU A 9 6.50 4.36 -17.72
N PRO A 10 5.52 5.29 -17.73
CA PRO A 10 4.11 4.94 -17.64
C PRO A 10 3.69 3.99 -18.78
N TYR A 11 2.94 2.92 -18.49
CA TYR A 11 2.52 1.94 -19.50
C TYR A 11 1.78 2.56 -20.70
N ALA A 12 1.02 3.63 -20.46
CA ALA A 12 0.32 4.37 -21.51
C ALA A 12 1.25 5.02 -22.55
N GLN A 13 2.53 5.23 -22.21
CA GLN A 13 3.56 5.79 -23.07
C GLN A 13 4.48 4.72 -23.65
N ALA A 14 4.28 3.45 -23.28
CA ALA A 14 5.09 2.35 -23.75
C ALA A 14 4.79 2.01 -25.21
N THR A 15 5.85 1.76 -25.97
CA THR A 15 5.75 1.20 -27.34
C THR A 15 5.16 -0.20 -27.33
N ALA A 16 4.62 -0.66 -28.46
CA ALA A 16 4.08 -2.02 -28.59
C ALA A 16 5.10 -3.10 -28.19
N THR A 17 6.38 -2.92 -28.53
CA THR A 17 7.47 -3.83 -28.14
C THR A 17 7.66 -3.85 -26.63
N GLN A 18 7.67 -2.69 -25.97
CA GLN A 18 7.81 -2.60 -24.51
C GLN A 18 6.59 -3.19 -23.79
N GLN A 19 5.39 -3.00 -24.33
CA GLN A 19 4.17 -3.62 -23.80
C GLN A 19 4.22 -5.15 -23.91
N ALA A 20 4.66 -5.69 -25.05
CA ALA A 20 4.86 -7.12 -25.23
C ALA A 20 5.93 -7.69 -24.27
N GLN A 21 7.03 -6.94 -24.05
CA GLN A 21 8.05 -7.32 -23.07
C GLN A 21 7.52 -7.28 -21.62
N ALA A 22 6.70 -6.29 -21.27
CA ALA A 22 6.05 -6.20 -19.96
C ALA A 22 5.10 -7.38 -19.72
N LEU A 23 4.30 -7.75 -20.73
CA LEU A 23 3.43 -8.92 -20.70
C LEU A 23 4.23 -10.20 -20.48
N HIS A 24 5.29 -10.40 -21.28
CA HIS A 24 6.14 -11.57 -21.18
C HIS A 24 6.82 -11.67 -19.81
N TYR A 25 7.34 -10.55 -19.30
CA TYR A 25 7.91 -10.47 -17.95
C TYR A 25 6.87 -10.88 -16.90
N LEU A 26 5.66 -10.32 -16.96
CA LEU A 26 4.61 -10.56 -15.98
C LEU A 26 4.19 -12.04 -15.98
N GLN A 27 3.95 -12.61 -17.16
CA GLN A 27 3.63 -14.02 -17.32
C GLN A 27 4.75 -14.90 -16.77
N ALA A 28 6.00 -14.70 -17.20
CA ALA A 28 7.13 -15.52 -16.76
C ALA A 28 7.32 -15.47 -15.23
N ARG A 29 7.10 -14.30 -14.63
CA ARG A 29 7.23 -14.11 -13.17
C ARG A 29 6.10 -14.76 -12.40
N LEU A 30 4.87 -14.72 -12.92
CA LEU A 30 3.66 -15.10 -12.21
C LEU A 30 3.08 -16.46 -12.61
N GLN A 31 3.57 -17.09 -13.67
CA GLN A 31 3.07 -18.37 -14.17
C GLN A 31 3.05 -19.47 -13.10
N ARG A 32 4.03 -19.48 -12.19
CA ARG A 32 4.08 -20.46 -11.09
C ARG A 32 3.01 -20.21 -10.02
N HIS A 33 2.59 -18.96 -9.86
CA HIS A 33 1.58 -18.56 -8.86
C HIS A 33 0.17 -18.62 -9.42
N PHE A 34 0.02 -18.39 -10.73
CA PHE A 34 -1.26 -18.38 -11.43
C PHE A 34 -1.23 -19.26 -12.70
N PRO A 35 -1.00 -20.57 -12.56
CA PRO A 35 -0.79 -21.46 -13.71
C PRO A 35 -2.04 -21.63 -14.59
N THR A 36 -3.23 -21.38 -14.04
CA THR A 36 -4.51 -21.52 -14.73
C THR A 36 -4.99 -20.23 -15.41
N LEU A 37 -4.32 -19.10 -15.19
CA LEU A 37 -4.74 -17.83 -15.80
C LEU A 37 -4.41 -17.79 -17.30
N PRO A 38 -5.40 -17.55 -18.17
CA PRO A 38 -5.14 -17.35 -19.59
C PRO A 38 -4.42 -16.01 -19.83
N GLU A 39 -3.59 -15.96 -20.88
CA GLU A 39 -2.85 -14.75 -21.31
C GLU A 39 -3.73 -13.51 -21.43
N ARG A 40 -4.95 -13.65 -21.94
CA ARG A 40 -5.91 -12.54 -22.07
C ARG A 40 -6.14 -11.76 -20.78
N LEU A 41 -6.07 -12.43 -19.62
CA LEU A 41 -6.23 -11.76 -18.32
C LEU A 41 -5.00 -10.93 -17.93
N PHE A 42 -3.80 -11.38 -18.28
CA PHE A 42 -2.59 -10.57 -18.09
C PHE A 42 -2.60 -9.33 -18.99
N VAL A 43 -3.00 -9.48 -20.26
CA VAL A 43 -3.14 -8.36 -21.20
C VAL A 43 -4.18 -7.35 -20.69
N ARG A 44 -5.36 -7.84 -20.30
CA ARG A 44 -6.43 -7.01 -19.73
C ARG A 44 -5.96 -6.28 -18.48
N THR A 45 -5.27 -6.98 -17.59
CA THR A 45 -4.74 -6.40 -16.34
C THR A 45 -3.78 -5.25 -16.62
N LEU A 46 -2.83 -5.41 -17.55
CA LEU A 46 -1.91 -4.34 -17.92
C LEU A 46 -2.64 -3.13 -18.54
N ALA A 47 -3.68 -3.38 -19.36
CA ALA A 47 -4.48 -2.33 -19.98
C ALA A 47 -5.35 -1.55 -18.98
N GLU A 48 -5.92 -2.24 -17.99
CA GLU A 48 -6.77 -1.66 -16.94
C GLU A 48 -5.94 -0.95 -15.86
N CYS A 49 -4.88 -1.59 -15.36
CA CYS A 49 -4.07 -1.07 -14.25
C CYS A 49 -3.07 0.00 -14.71
N ARG A 50 -2.65 -0.03 -15.99
CA ARG A 50 -1.69 0.91 -16.59
C ARG A 50 -0.46 1.18 -15.69
N PRO A 51 0.27 0.12 -15.28
CA PRO A 51 1.36 0.25 -14.29
C PRO A 51 2.52 1.11 -14.79
N THR A 52 3.38 1.55 -13.88
CA THR A 52 4.67 2.13 -14.26
C THR A 52 5.69 1.02 -14.56
N LEU A 53 6.30 1.08 -15.74
CA LEU A 53 7.36 0.17 -16.16
C LEU A 53 8.72 0.66 -15.69
N LEU A 54 9.59 -0.28 -15.29
CA LEU A 54 10.98 -0.04 -14.97
C LEU A 54 11.86 -0.52 -16.13
N LEU A 55 12.45 0.42 -16.86
CA LEU A 55 13.37 0.18 -17.96
C LEU A 55 14.81 0.14 -17.45
N THR A 56 15.52 -0.95 -17.69
CA THR A 56 16.95 -1.07 -17.37
C THR A 56 17.70 -1.52 -18.63
N GLY A 57 18.30 -0.57 -19.34
CA GLY A 57 18.83 -0.82 -20.69
C GLY A 57 17.71 -1.22 -21.65
N THR A 58 17.77 -2.43 -22.20
CA THR A 58 16.73 -3.00 -23.09
C THR A 58 15.70 -3.85 -22.37
N GLN A 59 15.83 -4.02 -21.05
CA GLN A 59 14.93 -4.85 -20.25
C GLN A 59 13.76 -4.03 -19.71
N VAL A 60 12.58 -4.63 -19.73
CA VAL A 60 11.35 -4.10 -19.14
C VAL A 60 11.00 -4.96 -17.92
N SER A 61 10.72 -4.32 -16.81
CA SER A 61 10.31 -4.96 -15.55
C SER A 61 9.33 -4.07 -14.79
N PHE A 62 8.93 -4.50 -13.59
CA PHE A 62 8.10 -3.71 -12.68
C PHE A 62 8.86 -3.42 -11.39
N THR A 63 8.52 -2.31 -10.73
CA THR A 63 8.94 -2.11 -9.34
C THR A 63 8.24 -3.13 -8.45
N HIS A 64 8.77 -3.34 -7.24
CA HIS A 64 8.13 -4.24 -6.27
C HIS A 64 6.68 -3.82 -5.97
N LEU A 65 6.42 -2.51 -5.84
CA LEU A 65 5.09 -1.98 -5.58
C LEU A 65 4.11 -2.27 -6.73
N GLU A 66 4.51 -1.94 -7.95
CA GLU A 66 3.71 -2.18 -9.16
C GLU A 66 3.40 -3.67 -9.34
N LEU A 67 4.39 -4.53 -9.14
CA LEU A 67 4.19 -5.98 -9.21
C LEU A 67 3.24 -6.48 -8.12
N THR A 68 3.36 -5.97 -6.89
CA THR A 68 2.47 -6.33 -5.78
C THR A 68 1.02 -5.96 -6.09
N GLN A 69 0.80 -4.77 -6.65
CA GLN A 69 -0.51 -4.28 -7.05
C GLN A 69 -1.13 -5.12 -8.18
N LEU A 70 -0.34 -5.48 -9.20
CA LEU A 70 -0.78 -6.36 -10.28
C LEU A 70 -1.13 -7.75 -9.77
N VAL A 71 -0.33 -8.31 -8.85
CA VAL A 71 -0.61 -9.61 -8.21
C VAL A 71 -1.90 -9.55 -7.40
N GLN A 72 -2.08 -8.49 -6.60
CA GLN A 72 -3.29 -8.28 -5.80
C GLN A 72 -4.54 -8.16 -6.69
N TYR A 73 -4.42 -7.47 -7.83
CA TYR A 73 -5.50 -7.37 -8.81
C TYR A 73 -5.82 -8.73 -9.44
N LEU A 74 -4.80 -9.44 -9.92
CA LEU A 74 -4.96 -10.74 -10.56
C LEU A 74 -5.53 -11.78 -9.59
N GLY A 75 -5.08 -11.83 -8.33
CA GLY A 75 -5.61 -12.78 -7.37
C GLY A 75 -7.03 -12.48 -6.87
N ASN A 76 -7.57 -11.30 -7.20
CA ASN A 76 -8.99 -10.99 -7.01
C ASN A 76 -9.84 -11.30 -8.26
N ALA A 77 -9.24 -11.84 -9.33
CA ALA A 77 -9.97 -12.19 -10.55
C ALA A 77 -10.97 -13.33 -10.27
N PRO A 78 -12.26 -13.19 -10.67
CA PRO A 78 -13.30 -14.19 -10.38
C PRO A 78 -13.04 -15.55 -11.03
N GLU A 79 -12.17 -15.60 -12.04
CA GLU A 79 -11.77 -16.83 -12.72
C GLU A 79 -10.80 -17.69 -11.91
N LEU A 80 -10.24 -17.18 -10.82
CA LEU A 80 -9.37 -17.95 -9.93
C LEU A 80 -10.14 -18.65 -8.82
N PRO A 81 -9.72 -19.86 -8.44
CA PRO A 81 -10.14 -20.40 -7.16
C PRO A 81 -9.68 -19.46 -6.04
N VAL A 82 -10.42 -19.42 -4.94
CA VAL A 82 -10.02 -18.67 -3.75
C VAL A 82 -8.61 -19.13 -3.34
N LEU A 83 -7.67 -18.21 -3.33
CA LEU A 83 -6.29 -18.48 -2.96
C LEU A 83 -6.20 -18.82 -1.47
N ASP A 84 -5.36 -19.81 -1.11
CA ASP A 84 -5.04 -20.17 0.27
C ASP A 84 -3.51 -20.13 0.47
N PRO A 85 -2.96 -19.16 1.23
CA PRO A 85 -3.67 -18.09 1.93
C PRO A 85 -4.22 -17.03 0.95
N PRO A 86 -5.31 -16.33 1.29
CA PRO A 86 -5.84 -15.27 0.44
C PRO A 86 -4.81 -14.13 0.33
N LEU A 87 -4.69 -13.55 -0.87
CA LEU A 87 -4.11 -12.21 -1.01
C LEU A 87 -4.93 -11.23 -0.16
N TYR A 88 -4.39 -10.05 0.16
CA TYR A 88 -5.02 -9.10 1.09
C TYR A 88 -6.46 -8.77 0.67
N GLY A 89 -7.42 -9.52 1.22
CA GLY A 89 -8.81 -9.45 0.83
C GLY A 89 -9.47 -8.20 1.39
N TRP A 90 -10.72 -7.97 1.01
CA TRP A 90 -11.47 -6.78 1.43
C TRP A 90 -11.51 -6.59 2.95
N SER A 91 -11.67 -7.68 3.71
CA SER A 91 -11.67 -7.61 5.18
C SER A 91 -10.29 -7.20 5.75
N ALA A 92 -9.20 -7.69 5.16
CA ALA A 92 -7.85 -7.30 5.57
C ALA A 92 -7.61 -5.81 5.28
N LEU A 93 -8.09 -5.34 4.13
CA LEU A 93 -8.00 -3.94 3.75
C LEU A 93 -8.82 -3.02 4.64
N GLN A 94 -10.07 -3.38 4.95
CA GLN A 94 -10.91 -2.61 5.88
C GLN A 94 -10.24 -2.50 7.25
N LEU A 95 -9.67 -3.61 7.75
CA LEU A 95 -8.94 -3.61 9.01
C LEU A 95 -7.68 -2.74 8.94
N ALA A 96 -6.92 -2.83 7.84
CA ALA A 96 -5.73 -2.01 7.63
C ALA A 96 -6.08 -0.50 7.61
N GLN A 97 -7.11 -0.12 6.86
CA GLN A 97 -7.61 1.26 6.83
C GLN A 97 -8.05 1.73 8.22
N TYR A 98 -8.77 0.89 8.97
CA TYR A 98 -9.18 1.19 10.33
C TYR A 98 -7.99 1.44 11.26
N ILE A 99 -6.95 0.60 11.19
CA ILE A 99 -5.73 0.74 11.99
C ILE A 99 -5.01 2.05 11.63
N LEU A 100 -4.76 2.32 10.35
CA LEU A 100 -4.07 3.54 9.93
C LEU A 100 -4.85 4.80 10.32
N HIS A 101 -6.16 4.80 10.10
CA HIS A 101 -7.01 5.91 10.51
C HIS A 101 -6.99 6.12 12.02
N THR A 102 -7.01 5.04 12.81
CA THR A 102 -6.92 5.12 14.27
C THR A 102 -5.57 5.69 14.72
N ASN A 103 -4.48 5.28 14.08
CA ASN A 103 -3.14 5.81 14.35
C ASN A 103 -3.08 7.32 14.12
N GLU A 104 -3.60 7.78 12.98
CA GLU A 104 -3.65 9.20 12.65
C GLU A 104 -4.50 10.00 13.64
N LEU A 105 -5.69 9.50 13.98
CA LEU A 105 -6.57 10.12 14.98
C LEU A 105 -5.90 10.24 16.35
N VAL A 106 -5.19 9.20 16.80
CA VAL A 106 -4.48 9.25 18.08
C VAL A 106 -3.36 10.29 18.05
N VAL A 107 -2.65 10.43 16.94
CA VAL A 107 -1.60 11.44 16.82
C VAL A 107 -2.16 12.86 16.80
N SER A 108 -3.29 13.08 16.11
CA SER A 108 -4.03 14.34 16.20
C SER A 108 -4.50 14.62 17.63
N ALA A 109 -5.10 13.63 18.30
CA ALA A 109 -5.55 13.77 19.68
C ALA A 109 -4.40 14.05 20.65
N LEU A 110 -3.22 13.45 20.45
CA LEU A 110 -2.02 13.76 21.23
C LEU A 110 -1.60 15.23 21.09
N THR A 111 -1.75 15.80 19.90
CA THR A 111 -1.42 17.20 19.61
C THR A 111 -2.40 18.15 20.31
N GLU A 112 -3.70 17.81 20.30
CA GLU A 112 -4.74 18.56 21.02
C GLU A 112 -4.59 18.47 22.54
N LEU A 113 -4.29 17.28 23.06
CA LEU A 113 -4.07 17.04 24.48
C LEU A 113 -2.82 17.76 25.00
N ALA A 114 -1.74 17.79 24.23
CA ALA A 114 -0.54 18.55 24.60
C ALA A 114 -0.78 20.07 24.53
N GLY A 115 -1.63 20.54 23.62
CA GLY A 115 -2.02 21.95 23.50
C GLY A 115 -2.95 22.45 24.60
N THR A 116 -3.66 21.54 25.29
CA THR A 116 -4.53 21.87 26.42
C THR A 116 -3.75 21.74 27.74
N LEU A 117 -3.42 22.89 28.34
CA LEU A 117 -2.55 23.01 29.51
C LEU A 117 -2.98 22.10 30.70
N ASN A 118 -2.00 21.37 31.27
CA ASN A 118 -2.02 20.62 32.54
C ASN A 118 -2.77 19.27 32.61
N ILE A 119 -3.12 18.62 31.49
CA ILE A 119 -3.68 17.26 31.56
C ILE A 119 -2.54 16.24 31.53
N ARG A 120 -2.32 15.56 32.67
CA ARG A 120 -1.50 14.34 32.71
C ARG A 120 -2.37 13.11 32.51
N CYS A 121 -1.98 12.26 31.59
CA CYS A 121 -2.64 10.99 31.34
C CYS A 121 -2.27 9.99 32.44
N GLY A 122 -3.28 9.35 33.04
CA GLY A 122 -3.05 8.19 33.91
C GLY A 122 -2.36 7.04 33.16
N PRO A 123 -1.77 6.07 33.87
CA PRO A 123 -0.91 5.04 33.28
C PRO A 123 -1.61 4.19 32.19
N HIS A 124 -2.89 3.88 32.38
CA HIS A 124 -3.69 3.11 31.41
C HIS A 124 -3.95 3.90 30.12
N LEU A 125 -4.31 5.18 30.24
CA LEU A 125 -4.52 6.06 29.09
C LEU A 125 -3.19 6.27 28.34
N GLY A 126 -2.09 6.52 29.06
CA GLY A 126 -0.77 6.63 28.46
C GLY A 126 -0.33 5.36 27.72
N ALA A 127 -0.61 4.18 28.27
CA ALA A 127 -0.32 2.91 27.60
C ALA A 127 -1.17 2.71 26.34
N LEU A 128 -2.47 3.07 26.38
CA LEU A 128 -3.36 3.03 25.22
C LEU A 128 -2.87 3.96 24.11
N LEU A 129 -2.58 5.23 24.44
CA LEU A 129 -2.07 6.22 23.48
C LEU A 129 -0.75 5.75 22.85
N ARG A 130 0.19 5.22 23.65
CA ARG A 130 1.43 4.63 23.11
C ARG A 130 1.17 3.46 22.18
N ARG A 131 0.22 2.58 22.51
CA ARG A 131 -0.11 1.42 21.68
C ARG A 131 -0.70 1.84 20.34
N LEU A 132 -1.62 2.80 20.35
CA LEU A 132 -2.31 3.27 19.15
C LEU A 132 -1.44 4.22 18.31
N ALA A 133 -0.47 4.92 18.89
CA ALA A 133 0.44 5.79 18.15
C ALA A 133 1.57 5.03 17.43
N ARG A 134 1.72 3.71 17.68
CA ARG A 134 2.76 2.90 17.05
C ARG A 134 2.44 2.67 15.57
N PRO A 135 3.42 2.80 14.67
CA PRO A 135 3.23 2.47 13.26
C PRO A 135 2.90 0.99 13.11
N TYR A 136 2.09 0.66 12.11
CA TYR A 136 1.67 -0.71 11.83
C TYR A 136 2.01 -1.08 10.38
N PRO A 137 3.26 -1.52 10.11
CA PRO A 137 3.76 -1.69 8.74
C PRO A 137 2.94 -2.65 7.87
N LEU A 138 2.32 -3.67 8.47
CA LEU A 138 1.46 -4.59 7.73
C LEU A 138 0.20 -3.90 7.19
N ALA A 139 -0.37 -2.94 7.93
CA ALA A 139 -1.53 -2.19 7.46
C ALA A 139 -1.15 -1.27 6.31
N GLU A 140 0.03 -0.65 6.36
CA GLU A 140 0.58 0.13 5.25
C GLU A 140 0.79 -0.76 4.01
N GLN A 141 1.38 -1.94 4.17
CA GLN A 141 1.58 -2.90 3.08
C GLN A 141 0.26 -3.33 2.44
N VAL A 142 -0.75 -3.65 3.25
CA VAL A 142 -2.10 -4.01 2.78
C VAL A 142 -2.72 -2.88 1.96
N VAL A 143 -2.60 -1.64 2.42
CA VAL A 143 -3.15 -0.46 1.73
C VAL A 143 -2.38 -0.14 0.45
N GLN A 144 -1.04 -0.25 0.46
CA GLN A 144 -0.19 -0.01 -0.70
C GLN A 144 -0.34 -1.09 -1.79
N ALA A 145 -0.66 -2.32 -1.40
CA ALA A 145 -0.93 -3.42 -2.33
C ALA A 145 -2.21 -3.20 -3.15
N GLN A 146 -3.09 -2.28 -2.75
CA GLN A 146 -4.32 -1.98 -3.48
C GLN A 146 -4.08 -0.94 -4.57
N LEU A 147 -4.72 -1.15 -5.72
CA LEU A 147 -4.83 -0.15 -6.77
C LEU A 147 -6.00 0.77 -6.43
N TRP A 148 -5.71 2.05 -6.21
CA TRP A 148 -6.70 3.08 -5.83
C TRP A 148 -7.32 3.82 -7.02
N GLY A 149 -6.69 3.73 -8.20
CA GLY A 149 -7.12 4.44 -9.41
C GLY A 149 -8.19 3.73 -10.24
N LEU A 150 -8.75 2.62 -9.76
CA LEU A 150 -9.73 1.83 -10.51
C LEU A 150 -11.17 2.13 -10.04
N PRO A 151 -12.18 1.98 -10.92
CA PRO A 151 -13.58 2.17 -10.53
C PRO A 151 -14.04 1.18 -9.45
N SER A 152 -13.41 0.01 -9.39
CA SER A 152 -13.64 -1.05 -8.40
C SER A 152 -12.87 -0.84 -7.09
N SER A 153 -12.04 0.20 -7.00
CA SER A 153 -11.30 0.51 -5.78
C SER A 153 -12.27 0.83 -4.65
N PRO A 154 -11.98 0.37 -3.43
CA PRO A 154 -12.83 0.66 -2.28
C PRO A 154 -12.72 2.15 -1.97
N ARG A 155 -13.78 2.69 -1.38
CA ARG A 155 -13.75 4.07 -0.91
C ARG A 155 -12.79 4.18 0.27
N LEU A 156 -12.01 5.25 0.28
CA LEU A 156 -11.29 5.65 1.48
C LEU A 156 -12.33 6.01 2.57
N PRO A 157 -12.04 5.72 3.85
CA PRO A 157 -12.90 6.15 4.94
C PRO A 157 -13.12 7.68 4.87
N PRO A 158 -14.36 8.17 5.03
CA PRO A 158 -14.62 9.61 5.06
C PRO A 158 -14.06 10.23 6.34
N GLY A 159 -13.42 11.40 6.22
CA GLY A 159 -12.95 12.18 7.38
C GLY A 159 -11.57 12.79 7.16
N ILE A 160 -11.21 13.78 7.98
CA ILE A 160 -9.86 14.38 7.94
C ILE A 160 -8.96 13.57 8.88
N PRO A 161 -7.89 12.97 8.34
CA PRO A 161 -6.58 13.13 8.97
C PRO A 161 -5.52 13.56 7.95
N GLY A 162 -4.62 14.44 8.36
CA GLY A 162 -3.59 14.97 7.47
C GLY A 162 -2.81 16.19 7.98
N GLY A 163 -3.07 16.65 9.21
CA GLY A 163 -2.37 17.81 9.80
C GLY A 163 -1.46 17.47 10.98
N GLY A 164 -1.44 16.22 11.45
CA GLY A 164 -0.65 15.78 12.60
C GLY A 164 0.72 15.22 12.21
N PRO A 165 1.65 15.07 13.17
CA PRO A 165 2.92 14.41 12.91
C PRO A 165 2.74 12.95 12.47
N ALA A 166 3.74 12.36 11.80
CA ALA A 166 3.66 10.97 11.39
C ALA A 166 3.61 10.02 12.63
N PRO A 167 2.77 8.97 12.63
CA PRO A 167 2.80 7.95 13.69
C PRO A 167 4.20 7.38 13.89
N GLY A 168 4.59 7.18 15.16
CA GLY A 168 5.94 6.72 15.53
C GLY A 168 7.09 7.73 15.30
N SER A 169 6.81 8.98 14.91
CA SER A 169 7.85 9.99 14.80
C SER A 169 8.36 10.47 16.16
N LEU A 170 9.55 11.08 16.17
CA LEU A 170 10.13 11.71 17.37
C LEU A 170 9.20 12.77 17.99
N VAL A 171 8.41 13.47 17.17
CA VAL A 171 7.41 14.44 17.63
C VAL A 171 6.34 13.74 18.46
N VAL A 172 5.83 12.60 17.99
CA VAL A 172 4.84 11.80 18.72
C VAL A 172 5.41 11.25 20.02
N GLU A 173 6.67 10.79 20.00
CA GLU A 173 7.35 10.32 21.22
C GLU A 173 7.48 11.44 22.25
N TYR A 174 7.84 12.65 21.82
CA TYR A 174 7.92 13.82 22.69
C TYR A 174 6.56 14.18 23.30
N LEU A 175 5.50 14.23 22.51
CA LEU A 175 4.12 14.49 22.99
C LEU A 175 3.68 13.42 24.01
N LEU A 176 3.99 12.16 23.75
CA LEU A 176 3.71 11.06 24.68
C LEU A 176 4.51 11.18 25.99
N GLN A 177 5.75 11.66 25.93
CA GLN A 177 6.53 11.92 27.14
C GLN A 177 5.89 13.03 27.96
N GLN A 178 5.56 14.18 27.35
CA GLN A 178 4.93 15.32 28.03
C GLN A 178 3.62 14.95 28.74
N LEU A 179 2.81 14.10 28.13
CA LEU A 179 1.49 13.73 28.66
C LEU A 179 1.53 12.64 29.73
N ILE A 180 2.60 11.84 29.79
CA ILE A 180 2.69 10.65 30.68
C ILE A 180 3.67 10.86 31.84
N SER A 181 4.61 11.81 31.73
CA SER A 181 5.53 12.21 32.79
C SER A 181 4.87 13.05 33.88
#